data_AF-A0A3S0BI62-F1
#
_entry.id   AF-A0A3S0BI62-F1
#
_cell.length_a   1.000
_cell.length_b   1.000
_cell.length_c   1.000
_cell.angle_alpha   90.00
_cell.angle_beta   90.00
_cell.angle_gamma   90.00
#
_symmetry.space_group_name_H-M   'P 1'
#
loop_
_entity.id
_entity.type
_entity.pdbx_description
1 polymer ?
#
loop_
_entity_poly.entity_id
_entity_poly.type
_entity_poly.pdbx_seq_one_letter_code
_entity_poly.pdbx_strand_id
1 'polypeptide(L)'
;MHSQWPISGRSTELDHLTTLLAGGGTGVLVVGEEGVGKSRVLSEVTDRLRSQGMATVVVTATPGSAVLPLGSLASLLPAGSTSTGLPVLPVLRAA
;
A
#
# COMPACT_ATOMS: atom_id res chain seq x y z
N MET A 1 -10.94 17.08 15.47
CA MET A 1 -11.10 15.62 15.66
C MET A 1 -12.25 15.19 14.77
N HIS A 2 -11.97 14.76 13.53
CA HIS A 2 -13.01 14.21 12.66
C HIS A 2 -13.11 12.72 12.98
N SER A 3 -14.09 12.34 13.79
CA SER A 3 -14.44 10.93 13.98
C SER A 3 -14.86 10.40 12.61
N GLN A 4 -13.96 9.67 11.94
CA GLN A 4 -14.30 9.07 10.67
C GLN A 4 -15.44 8.09 10.88
N TRP A 5 -16.43 8.13 10.01
CA TRP A 5 -17.57 7.23 10.11
C TRP A 5 -17.10 5.77 10.03
N PRO A 6 -17.62 4.88 10.89
CA PRO A 6 -17.28 3.47 10.84
C PRO A 6 -17.67 2.87 9.48
N ILE A 7 -16.85 1.94 9.00
CA ILE A 7 -17.16 1.22 7.77
C ILE A 7 -18.28 0.21 8.05
N SER A 8 -19.42 0.39 7.41
CA SER A 8 -20.58 -0.49 7.57
C SER A 8 -20.63 -1.54 6.46
N GLY A 9 -21.10 -2.75 6.79
CA GLY A 9 -21.42 -3.79 5.80
C GLY A 9 -20.23 -4.52 5.15
N ARG A 10 -19.00 -4.28 5.62
CA ARG A 10 -17.77 -4.91 5.09
C ARG A 10 -16.92 -5.60 6.14
N SER A 11 -17.51 -5.94 7.29
CA SER A 11 -16.77 -6.56 8.40
C SER A 11 -16.11 -7.86 7.98
N THR A 12 -16.84 -8.72 7.27
CA THR A 12 -16.35 -10.03 6.82
C THR A 12 -15.14 -9.92 5.90
N GLU A 13 -15.18 -9.02 4.92
CA GLU A 13 -14.07 -8.78 4.01
C GLU A 13 -12.85 -8.24 4.76
N LEU A 14 -13.05 -7.30 5.68
CA LEU A 14 -11.97 -6.75 6.48
C LEU A 14 -11.32 -7.79 7.38
N ASP A 15 -12.13 -8.63 8.02
CA ASP A 15 -11.65 -9.71 8.89
C ASP A 15 -10.86 -10.73 8.09
N HIS A 16 -11.35 -11.09 6.89
CA HIS A 16 -10.65 -12.02 6.00
C HIS A 16 -9.31 -11.47 5.51
N LEU A 17 -9.29 -10.22 5.04
CA LEU A 17 -8.06 -9.54 4.60
C LEU A 17 -7.04 -9.41 5.73
N THR A 18 -7.49 -8.99 6.91
CA THR A 18 -6.63 -8.81 8.09
C THR A 18 -6.03 -10.15 8.51
N THR A 19 -6.85 -11.21 8.59
CA THR A 19 -6.39 -12.55 8.99
C THR A 19 -5.37 -13.11 7.99
N LEU A 20 -5.62 -12.96 6.69
CA LEU A 20 -4.71 -13.44 5.65
C LEU A 20 -3.35 -12.73 5.72
N LEU A 21 -3.34 -11.41 5.89
CA LEU A 21 -2.11 -10.61 5.94
C LEU A 21 -1.35 -10.82 7.25
N ALA A 22 -2.05 -10.91 8.39
CA ALA A 22 -1.43 -11.20 9.68
C ALA A 22 -0.85 -12.62 9.75
N GLY A 23 -1.45 -13.59 9.03
CA GLY A 23 -0.99 -14.97 8.94
C GLY A 23 0.23 -15.21 8.03
N GLY A 24 0.83 -14.16 7.47
CA GLY A 24 1.99 -14.28 6.58
C GLY A 24 1.65 -14.60 5.12
N GLY A 25 0.42 -14.34 4.68
CA GLY A 25 0.04 -14.49 3.28
C GLY A 25 0.84 -13.58 2.32
N THR A 26 0.97 -14.00 1.06
CA THR A 26 1.89 -13.38 0.08
C THR A 26 1.41 -12.04 -0.49
N GLY A 27 0.11 -11.73 -0.45
CA GLY A 27 -0.45 -10.45 -0.91
C GLY A 27 -1.93 -10.53 -1.33
N VAL A 28 -2.59 -9.37 -1.44
CA VAL A 28 -3.99 -9.27 -1.87
C VAL A 28 -4.19 -8.11 -2.85
N LEU A 29 -5.04 -8.31 -3.86
CA LEU A 29 -5.50 -7.28 -4.79
C LEU A 29 -6.98 -6.98 -4.56
N VAL A 30 -7.31 -5.72 -4.27
CA VAL A 30 -8.70 -5.25 -4.11
C VAL A 30 -9.17 -4.61 -5.41
N VAL A 31 -10.17 -5.23 -6.05
CA VAL A 31 -10.75 -4.77 -7.33
C VAL A 31 -12.21 -4.36 -7.11
N GLY A 32 -12.70 -3.44 -7.94
CA GLY A 32 -14.09 -2.98 -7.90
C GLY A 32 -14.26 -1.69 -8.70
N GLU A 33 -15.50 -1.31 -8.94
CA GLU A 33 -15.87 -0.10 -9.69
C GLU A 33 -15.34 1.19 -9.04
N GLU A 34 -15.36 2.28 -9.79
CA GLU A 34 -15.02 3.60 -9.27
C GLU A 34 -15.90 3.97 -8.08
N GLY A 35 -15.33 4.61 -7.05
CA GLY A 35 -16.10 5.09 -5.90
C GLY A 35 -16.56 4.05 -4.87
N VAL A 36 -16.41 2.72 -5.10
CA VAL A 36 -16.87 1.66 -4.16
C VAL A 36 -16.08 1.55 -2.85
N GLY A 37 -15.21 2.52 -2.54
CA GLY A 37 -14.46 2.57 -1.28
C GLY A 37 -13.27 1.60 -1.18
N LYS A 38 -12.61 1.23 -2.29
CA LYS A 38 -11.41 0.37 -2.27
C LYS A 38 -10.31 0.92 -1.35
N SER A 39 -9.99 2.21 -1.49
CA SER A 39 -9.01 2.89 -0.64
C SER A 39 -9.45 2.93 0.84
N ARG A 40 -10.77 3.01 1.09
CA ARG A 40 -11.32 2.97 2.45
C ARG A 40 -11.12 1.60 3.10
N VAL A 41 -11.36 0.52 2.34
CA VAL A 41 -11.10 -0.85 2.80
C VAL A 41 -9.61 -1.05 3.12
N LEU A 42 -8.72 -0.64 2.22
CA LEU A 42 -7.28 -0.78 2.43
C LEU A 42 -6.78 0.03 3.64
N SER A 43 -7.32 1.23 3.86
CA SER A 43 -7.01 2.04 5.05
C SER A 43 -7.41 1.32 6.33
N GLU A 44 -8.62 0.78 6.38
CA GLU A 44 -9.14 0.09 7.56
C GLU A 44 -8.35 -1.19 7.88
N VAL A 45 -8.03 -2.00 6.86
CA VAL A 45 -7.16 -3.18 7.04
C VAL A 45 -5.79 -2.77 7.57
N THR A 46 -5.21 -1.69 7.03
CA THR A 46 -3.92 -1.16 7.51
C THR A 46 -4.00 -0.76 8.99
N ASP A 47 -5.05 -0.04 9.39
CA ASP A 47 -5.22 0.40 10.77
C ASP A 47 -5.42 -0.78 11.73
N ARG A 48 -6.11 -1.84 11.29
CA ARG A 48 -6.25 -3.11 12.05
C ARG A 48 -4.93 -3.86 12.18
N LEU A 49 -4.14 -3.98 11.11
CA LEU A 49 -2.82 -4.62 11.20
C LEU A 49 -1.86 -3.82 12.10
N ARG A 50 -1.93 -2.49 12.03
CA ARG A 50 -1.15 -1.62 12.93
C ARG A 50 -1.57 -1.80 14.39
N SER A 51 -2.86 -1.89 14.69
CA SER A 51 -3.34 -2.11 16.05
C SER A 51 -2.97 -3.49 16.61
N GLN A 52 -2.69 -4.46 15.73
CA GLN A 52 -2.13 -5.77 16.06
C GLN A 52 -0.59 -5.76 16.23
N GLY A 53 0.06 -4.59 16.12
CA GLY A 53 1.50 -4.43 16.32
C GLY A 53 2.35 -4.66 15.06
N MET A 54 1.74 -4.81 13.89
CA MET A 54 2.49 -4.95 12.64
C MET A 54 3.04 -3.59 12.17
N ALA A 55 4.25 -3.62 11.63
CA ALA A 55 4.82 -2.47 10.93
C ALA A 55 4.13 -2.30 9.57
N THR A 56 3.24 -1.31 9.47
CA THR A 56 2.48 -1.02 8.25
C THR A 56 3.03 0.19 7.53
N VAL A 57 3.18 0.10 6.21
CA VAL A 57 3.54 1.23 5.36
C VAL A 57 2.50 1.36 4.25
N VAL A 58 1.98 2.57 4.05
CA VAL A 58 1.04 2.89 2.98
C VAL A 58 1.74 3.78 1.96
N VAL A 59 1.66 3.38 0.69
CA VAL A 59 2.20 4.15 -0.43
C VAL A 59 1.10 4.40 -1.46
N THR A 60 1.10 5.60 -2.02
CA THR A 60 0.15 5.98 -3.08
C THR A 60 0.86 5.98 -4.41
N ALA A 61 0.46 5.07 -5.30
CA ALA A 61 0.91 5.11 -6.69
C ALA A 61 0.24 6.27 -7.42
N THR A 62 1.05 7.09 -8.08
CA THR A 62 0.60 8.18 -8.95
C THR A 62 1.25 8.04 -10.33
N PRO A 63 0.70 8.65 -11.39
CA PRO A 63 1.35 8.64 -12.70
C PRO A 63 2.80 9.15 -12.65
N GLY A 64 3.09 10.17 -11.84
CA GLY A 64 4.47 10.67 -11.66
C GLY A 64 5.42 9.68 -10.99
N SER A 65 4.91 8.80 -10.13
CA SER A 65 5.73 7.78 -9.47
C SER A 65 6.20 6.65 -10.40
N ALA A 66 5.55 6.47 -11.55
CA ALA A 66 5.90 5.45 -12.54
C ALA A 66 7.17 5.79 -13.34
N VAL A 67 7.66 7.03 -13.25
CA VAL A 67 8.86 7.49 -13.97
C VAL A 67 10.13 6.81 -13.46
N LEU A 68 10.15 6.41 -12.18
CA LEU A 68 11.30 5.76 -11.55
C LEU A 68 10.94 4.32 -11.16
N PRO A 69 11.85 3.35 -11.33
CA PRO A 69 11.67 2.04 -10.73
C PRO A 69 11.41 2.18 -9.22
N LEU A 70 10.30 1.62 -8.75
CA LEU A 70 9.87 1.71 -7.35
C LEU A 70 9.64 3.15 -6.85
N GLY A 71 9.33 4.10 -7.74
CA GLY A 71 9.20 5.52 -7.37
C GLY A 71 8.16 5.81 -6.28
N SER A 72 7.11 4.99 -6.17
CA SER A 72 6.11 5.11 -5.09
C SER A 72 6.67 4.73 -3.71
N LEU A 73 7.79 4.02 -3.64
CA LEU A 73 8.47 3.62 -2.41
C LEU A 73 9.58 4.60 -2.00
N ALA A 74 9.89 5.61 -2.83
CA ALA A 74 11.01 6.51 -2.60
C ALA A 74 10.93 7.24 -1.24
N SER A 75 9.73 7.52 -0.74
CA SER A 75 9.51 8.16 0.57
C SER A 75 9.90 7.30 1.77
N LEU A 76 10.14 6.01 1.57
CA LEU A 76 10.55 5.06 2.63
C LEU A 76 12.06 4.99 2.81
N LEU A 77 12.81 5.57 1.87
CA LEU A 77 14.26 5.57 1.91
C LEU A 77 14.75 6.51 3.02
N PRO A 78 15.75 6.11 3.83
CA PRO A 78 16.35 7.00 4.83
C PRO A 78 16.87 8.29 4.19
N ALA A 79 16.71 9.42 4.87
CA ALA A 79 17.29 10.68 4.44
C ALA A 79 18.81 10.53 4.29
N GLY A 80 19.36 10.89 3.13
CA GLY A 80 20.79 10.74 2.83
C GLY A 80 21.22 9.35 2.32
N SER A 81 20.28 8.46 1.99
CA SER A 81 20.56 7.20 1.29
C SER A 81 20.96 7.44 -0.18
N THR A 82 22.12 8.05 -0.40
CA THR A 82 22.76 8.10 -1.73
C THR A 82 23.69 6.91 -1.88
N SER A 83 23.14 5.69 -1.89
CA SER A 83 23.88 4.56 -2.44
C SER A 83 23.61 4.53 -3.93
N THR A 84 24.54 5.06 -4.72
CA THR A 84 24.59 4.86 -6.18
C THR A 84 24.92 3.40 -6.46
N GLY A 85 23.95 2.53 -6.21
CA GLY A 85 24.07 1.10 -6.43
C GLY A 85 23.79 0.67 -7.87
N LEU A 86 23.57 1.61 -8.81
CA LEU A 86 23.70 1.53 -10.28
C LEU A 86 23.09 2.81 -10.93
N PRO A 87 23.53 3.21 -12.14
CA PRO A 87 23.09 4.42 -12.81
C PRO A 87 21.61 4.35 -13.20
N VAL A 88 20.99 5.53 -13.18
CA VAL A 88 19.70 5.82 -13.78
C VAL A 88 19.71 5.34 -15.24
N LEU A 89 18.76 4.46 -15.63
CA LEU A 89 18.42 4.02 -17.01
C LEU A 89 19.58 3.59 -17.95
N PRO A 90 19.63 2.28 -18.33
CA PRO A 90 19.12 1.93 -19.66
C PRO A 90 18.36 0.58 -19.77
N VAL A 91 17.72 0.08 -18.70
CA VAL A 91 17.01 -1.23 -18.74
C VAL A 91 15.56 -1.15 -19.27
N LEU A 92 14.98 0.05 -19.48
CA LEU A 92 13.67 0.20 -20.13
C LEU A 92 13.76 0.54 -21.63
N ARG A 93 14.70 -0.09 -22.35
CA ARG A 93 14.63 -0.24 -23.81
C ARG A 93 14.98 -1.66 -24.23
N ALA A 94 14.00 -2.54 -24.12
CA ALA A 94 13.74 -3.73 -24.94
C ALA A 94 12.36 -4.24 -24.49
N ALA A 95 11.32 -4.40 -25.31
CA ALA A 95 11.20 -4.50 -26.76
C ALA A 95 9.95 -3.75 -27.25
#